data_AF-A0A957JQC2-F1
#
_entry.id   AF-A0A957JQC2-F1
#
_cell.length_a   1.000
_cell.length_b   1.000
_cell.length_c   1.000
_cell.angle_alpha   90.00
_cell.angle_beta   90.00
_cell.angle_gamma   90.00
#
_symmetry.space_group_name_H-M   'P 1'
#
loop_
_entity.id
_entity.type
_entity.pdbx_description
1 polymer ?
#
loop_
_entity_poly.entity_id
_entity_poly.type
_entity_poly.pdbx_seq_one_letter_code
_entity_poly.pdbx_strand_id
1 'polypeptide(L)'
;YDDQELQENGLGMVRGFLDEWEGVKGEIGDWRLGIGDSNQSPIPNLQSLTLATATLFAPVLQQTAAEFAQLTGLAVTVLPIVNERLGETITVAGLLMGSDVVNQLLQHGVGDLVVLPRVMFDHPDRIALDDISPQDAANRLKRPLALADTMGDVWDAVIGQSQVMFFPDDKPQGTISLRMLGDGDKDGHFS
;
A
#
# COMPACT_ATOMS: atom_id res chain seq x y z
N TYR A 1 10.36 27.02 -15.92
CA TYR A 1 9.94 25.65 -16.23
C TYR A 1 11.06 24.76 -15.74
N ASP A 2 11.07 24.45 -14.45
CA ASP A 2 12.05 23.53 -13.80
C ASP A 2 11.47 22.93 -12.49
N ASP A 3 10.18 23.09 -12.21
CA ASP A 3 9.58 22.56 -10.98
C ASP A 3 9.14 21.09 -11.10
N GLN A 4 9.11 20.53 -12.33
CA GLN A 4 8.69 19.15 -12.58
C GLN A 4 9.85 18.14 -12.57
N GLU A 5 11.11 18.58 -12.72
CA GLU A 5 12.28 17.67 -12.73
C GLU A 5 12.87 17.41 -11.32
N LEU A 6 12.41 18.13 -10.29
CA LEU A 6 12.89 17.96 -8.91
C LEU A 6 12.10 16.92 -8.09
N GLN A 7 10.94 16.47 -8.58
CA GLN A 7 10.11 15.47 -7.89
C GLN A 7 10.64 14.04 -8.00
N GLU A 8 11.57 13.76 -8.93
CA GLU A 8 12.06 12.39 -9.17
C GLU A 8 13.35 12.02 -8.41
N ASN A 9 13.81 12.87 -7.48
CA ASN A 9 14.88 12.49 -6.55
C ASN A 9 14.27 12.02 -5.23
N GLY A 10 14.76 10.91 -4.66
CA GLY A 10 14.17 10.31 -3.44
C GLY A 10 14.02 11.26 -2.23
N LEU A 11 14.84 12.33 -2.15
CA LEU A 11 14.69 13.40 -1.16
C LEU A 11 13.43 14.26 -1.36
N GLY A 12 13.06 14.53 -2.62
CA GLY A 12 11.84 15.26 -2.97
C GLY A 12 10.58 14.49 -2.59
N MET A 13 10.59 13.17 -2.81
CA MET A 13 9.51 12.28 -2.38
C MET A 13 9.34 12.26 -0.85
N VAL A 14 10.45 12.16 -0.11
CA VAL A 14 10.42 12.21 1.37
C VAL A 14 9.87 13.54 1.86
N ARG A 15 10.29 14.66 1.26
CA ARG A 15 9.77 15.97 1.64
C ARG A 15 8.28 16.09 1.35
N GLY A 16 7.83 15.68 0.17
CA GLY A 16 6.41 15.69 -0.19
C GLY A 16 5.56 14.85 0.77
N PHE A 17 6.06 13.67 1.15
CA PHE A 17 5.43 12.82 2.16
C PHE A 17 5.31 13.52 3.53
N LEU A 18 6.35 14.22 3.98
CA LEU A 18 6.32 14.95 5.26
C LEU A 18 5.41 16.17 5.20
N ASP A 19 5.42 16.92 4.09
CA ASP A 19 4.56 18.08 3.88
C ASP A 19 3.08 17.66 3.84
N GLU A 20 2.78 16.51 3.23
CA GLU A 20 1.44 15.90 3.25
C GLU A 20 1.02 15.46 4.65
N TRP A 21 1.93 14.83 5.41
CA TRP A 21 1.66 14.40 6.77
C TRP A 21 1.23 15.56 7.69
N GLU A 22 1.82 16.76 7.53
CA GLU A 22 1.39 17.94 8.29
C GLU A 22 -0.09 18.31 8.04
N GLY A 23 -0.58 18.13 6.81
CA GLY A 23 -1.99 18.34 6.47
C GLY A 23 -2.90 17.29 7.13
N VAL A 24 -2.52 16.01 7.04
CA VAL A 24 -3.28 14.88 7.59
C VAL A 24 -3.44 15.00 9.12
N LYS A 25 -2.44 15.52 9.83
CA LYS A 25 -2.57 15.80 11.27
C LYS A 25 -3.72 16.75 11.60
N GLY A 26 -3.96 17.74 10.75
CA GLY A 26 -5.10 18.65 10.86
C GLY A 26 -6.42 17.90 10.69
N GLU A 27 -6.51 17.04 9.67
CA GLU A 27 -7.70 16.23 9.38
C GLU A 27 -8.05 15.26 10.52
N ILE A 28 -7.06 14.56 11.09
CA ILE A 28 -7.25 13.71 12.27
C ILE A 28 -7.71 14.54 13.46
N GLY A 29 -7.18 15.76 13.62
CA GLY A 29 -7.58 16.71 14.66
C GLY A 29 -9.05 17.10 14.56
N ASP A 30 -9.49 17.49 13.37
CA ASP A 30 -10.88 17.86 13.08
C ASP A 30 -11.82 16.67 13.29
N TRP A 31 -11.46 15.48 12.78
CA TRP A 31 -12.22 14.25 12.99
C TRP A 31 -12.43 13.95 14.48
N ARG A 32 -11.38 14.08 15.30
CA ARG A 32 -11.45 13.86 16.75
C ARG A 32 -12.34 14.87 17.46
N LEU A 33 -12.46 16.08 16.92
CA LEU A 33 -13.38 17.11 17.41
C LEU A 33 -14.81 16.96 16.87
N GLY A 34 -15.06 15.97 16.00
CA GLY A 34 -16.35 15.79 15.33
C GLY A 34 -16.64 16.85 14.28
N ILE A 35 -15.60 17.48 13.75
CA ILE A 35 -15.65 18.49 12.70
C ILE A 35 -15.37 17.78 11.37
N GLY A 36 -16.34 17.76 10.45
CA GLY A 36 -16.15 17.16 9.12
C GLY A 36 -17.27 16.21 8.69
N ASP A 37 -16.96 15.36 7.71
CA ASP A 37 -17.92 14.46 7.06
C ASP A 37 -18.34 13.32 8.01
N SER A 38 -19.65 13.19 8.23
CA SER A 38 -20.25 12.15 9.07
C SER A 38 -20.24 10.76 8.45
N ASN A 39 -19.83 10.64 7.18
CA ASN A 39 -19.73 9.37 6.47
C ASN A 39 -18.39 8.64 6.72
N GLN A 40 -17.51 9.21 7.54
CA GLN A 40 -16.27 8.59 8.00
C GLN A 40 -16.59 7.55 9.07
N SER A 41 -16.38 6.28 8.75
CA SER A 41 -16.64 5.17 9.68
C SER A 41 -15.39 4.30 9.80
N PRO A 42 -14.69 4.36 10.94
CA PRO A 42 -13.51 3.54 11.14
C PRO A 42 -13.80 2.06 10.94
N ILE A 43 -12.81 1.32 10.43
CA ILE A 43 -12.93 -0.14 10.32
C ILE A 43 -13.32 -0.72 11.69
N PRO A 44 -14.41 -1.53 11.78
CA PRO A 44 -14.86 -2.07 13.05
C PRO A 44 -13.77 -2.89 13.76
N ASN A 45 -13.57 -2.62 15.05
CA ASN A 45 -12.59 -3.29 15.91
C ASN A 45 -11.12 -3.13 15.48
N LEU A 46 -10.79 -2.11 14.67
CA LEU A 46 -9.40 -1.81 14.36
C LEU A 46 -8.66 -1.31 15.61
N GLN A 47 -7.67 -2.07 16.08
CA GLN A 47 -6.83 -1.69 17.22
C GLN A 47 -5.36 -1.54 16.84
N SER A 48 -4.93 -2.21 15.77
CA SER A 48 -3.53 -2.27 15.39
C SER A 48 -3.30 -2.25 13.88
N LEU A 49 -2.17 -1.65 13.47
CA LEU A 49 -1.72 -1.57 12.08
C LEU A 49 -0.29 -2.08 11.95
N THR A 50 -0.01 -2.72 10.81
CA THR A 50 1.36 -3.02 10.37
C THR A 50 1.63 -2.32 9.05
N LEU A 51 2.52 -1.32 9.07
CA LEU A 51 2.99 -0.64 7.87
C LEU A 51 4.29 -1.31 7.41
N ALA A 52 4.26 -1.97 6.26
CA ALA A 52 5.47 -2.55 5.67
C ALA A 52 6.10 -1.56 4.69
N THR A 53 7.42 -1.46 4.66
CA THR A 53 8.13 -0.66 3.64
C THR A 53 9.56 -1.18 3.46
N ALA A 54 10.27 -0.71 2.44
CA ALA A 54 11.67 -1.05 2.27
C ALA A 54 12.57 -0.32 3.27
N THR A 55 13.75 -0.88 3.52
CA THR A 55 14.68 -0.44 4.57
C THR A 55 15.10 1.04 4.50
N LEU A 56 15.17 1.65 3.31
CA LEU A 56 15.58 3.07 3.18
C LEU A 56 14.57 4.03 3.79
N PHE A 57 13.29 3.74 3.58
CA PHE A 57 12.21 4.64 3.98
C PHE A 57 11.70 4.35 5.40
N ALA A 58 11.99 3.17 5.93
CA ALA A 58 11.53 2.75 7.25
C ALA A 58 11.80 3.75 8.38
N PRO A 59 12.98 4.41 8.49
CA PRO A 59 13.21 5.39 9.56
C PRO A 59 12.29 6.61 9.48
N VAL A 60 11.99 7.10 8.27
CA VAL A 60 11.07 8.22 8.05
C VAL A 60 9.65 7.79 8.41
N LEU A 61 9.22 6.63 7.93
CA LEU A 61 7.90 6.09 8.21
C LEU A 61 7.70 5.79 9.71
N GLN A 62 8.74 5.34 10.42
CA GLN A 62 8.69 5.12 11.86
C GLN A 62 8.40 6.40 12.64
N GLN A 63 8.97 7.53 12.21
CA GLN A 63 8.71 8.82 12.86
C GLN A 63 7.24 9.22 12.70
N THR A 64 6.72 9.21 11.47
CA THR A 64 5.33 9.61 11.21
C THR A 64 4.33 8.60 11.80
N ALA A 65 4.63 7.31 11.76
CA ALA A 65 3.81 6.26 12.38
C ALA A 65 3.70 6.43 13.91
N ALA A 66 4.76 6.87 14.58
CA ALA A 66 4.74 7.14 16.01
C ALA A 66 3.83 8.33 16.36
N GLU A 67 3.86 9.40 15.56
CA GLU A 67 2.93 10.53 15.70
C GLU A 67 1.50 10.12 15.39
N PHE A 68 1.28 9.36 14.31
CA PHE A 68 -0.03 8.82 13.93
C PHE A 68 -0.64 7.96 15.04
N ALA A 69 0.16 7.08 15.66
CA ALA A 69 -0.29 6.26 16.79
C ALA A 69 -0.75 7.12 17.99
N GLN A 70 -0.04 8.23 18.28
CA GLN A 70 -0.44 9.14 19.35
C GLN A 70 -1.73 9.90 19.05
N LEU A 71 -1.93 10.29 17.79
CA LEU A 71 -3.10 11.04 17.36
C LEU A 71 -4.36 10.18 17.30
N THR A 72 -4.22 8.93 16.83
CA THR A 72 -5.34 8.01 16.60
C THR A 72 -5.62 7.07 17.78
N GLY A 73 -4.63 6.83 18.63
CA GLY A 73 -4.69 5.82 19.69
C GLY A 73 -4.51 4.37 19.20
N LEU A 74 -4.20 4.17 17.92
CA LEU A 74 -3.96 2.87 17.32
C LEU A 74 -2.54 2.37 17.62
N ALA A 75 -2.38 1.06 17.81
CA ALA A 75 -1.06 0.45 17.91
C ALA A 75 -0.46 0.29 16.51
N VAL A 76 0.56 1.08 16.16
CA VAL A 76 1.18 1.04 14.84
C VAL A 76 2.58 0.44 14.90
N THR A 77 2.82 -0.57 14.08
CA THR A 77 4.14 -1.20 13.89
C THR A 77 4.63 -0.94 12.48
N VAL A 78 5.85 -0.43 12.33
CA VAL A 78 6.52 -0.34 11.03
C VAL A 78 7.47 -1.52 10.88
N LEU A 79 7.27 -2.33 9.83
CA LEU A 79 8.13 -3.47 9.50
C LEU A 79 8.99 -3.15 8.27
N PRO A 80 10.30 -2.90 8.43
CA PRO A 80 11.23 -2.83 7.31
C PRO A 80 11.36 -4.21 6.67
N ILE A 81 11.09 -4.29 5.37
CA ILE A 81 11.24 -5.51 4.58
C ILE A 81 12.59 -5.49 3.88
N VAL A 82 13.35 -6.56 4.07
CA VAL A 82 14.61 -6.79 3.37
C VAL A 82 14.31 -7.50 2.05
N ASN A 83 14.88 -7.02 0.95
CA ASN A 83 14.79 -7.71 -0.34
C ASN A 83 15.81 -8.84 -0.37
N GLU A 84 15.36 -10.08 -0.17
CA GLU A 84 16.25 -11.25 -0.16
C GLU A 84 16.57 -11.71 -1.58
N ARG A 85 15.69 -11.43 -2.55
CA ARG A 85 15.83 -11.89 -3.95
C ARG A 85 16.82 -11.06 -4.78
N LEU A 86 16.82 -9.73 -4.63
CA LEU A 86 17.74 -8.82 -5.33
C LEU A 86 18.93 -8.38 -4.45
N GLY A 87 18.92 -8.76 -3.18
CA GLY A 87 19.95 -8.44 -2.20
C GLY A 87 19.63 -7.20 -1.36
N GLU A 88 20.20 -7.17 -0.15
CA GLU A 88 19.92 -6.16 0.90
C GLU A 88 20.26 -4.71 0.49
N THR A 89 21.02 -4.53 -0.60
CA THR A 89 21.34 -3.22 -1.19
C THR A 89 20.16 -2.58 -1.93
N ILE A 90 19.10 -3.34 -2.21
CA ILE A 90 17.85 -2.81 -2.76
C ILE A 90 16.97 -2.35 -1.59
N THR A 91 16.90 -1.04 -1.44
CA THR A 91 16.30 -0.42 -0.25
C THR A 91 15.03 0.39 -0.57
N VAL A 92 14.52 0.31 -1.80
CA VAL A 92 13.31 1.02 -2.27
C VAL A 92 12.11 0.08 -2.43
N ALA A 93 10.91 0.56 -2.10
CA ALA A 93 9.71 -0.26 -2.02
C ALA A 93 9.26 -0.86 -3.36
N GLY A 94 9.43 -0.15 -4.48
CA GLY A 94 9.01 -0.62 -5.81
C GLY A 94 9.76 -1.83 -6.35
N LEU A 95 10.83 -2.26 -5.67
CA LEU A 95 11.61 -3.44 -6.05
C LEU A 95 11.43 -4.63 -5.08
N LEU A 96 10.60 -4.49 -4.05
CA LEU A 96 10.31 -5.58 -3.13
C LEU A 96 9.54 -6.70 -3.83
N MET A 97 9.81 -7.93 -3.39
CA MET A 97 9.08 -9.11 -3.83
C MET A 97 7.86 -9.31 -2.93
N GLY A 98 6.70 -9.61 -3.52
CA GLY A 98 5.50 -9.89 -2.75
C GLY A 98 5.69 -11.08 -1.81
N SER A 99 6.50 -12.07 -2.22
CA SER A 99 6.80 -13.25 -1.41
C SER A 99 7.63 -12.89 -0.18
N ASP A 100 8.68 -12.09 -0.33
CA ASP A 100 9.51 -11.61 0.78
C ASP A 100 8.67 -10.83 1.80
N VAL A 101 7.82 -9.93 1.30
CA VAL A 101 6.91 -9.12 2.13
C VAL A 101 5.96 -10.02 2.92
N VAL A 102 5.25 -10.93 2.26
CA VAL A 102 4.31 -11.85 2.93
C VAL A 102 5.02 -12.74 3.95
N ASN A 103 6.18 -13.30 3.60
CA ASN A 103 6.92 -14.20 4.47
C ASN A 103 7.40 -13.47 5.74
N GLN A 104 8.01 -12.29 5.59
CA GLN A 104 8.52 -11.52 6.74
C GLN A 104 7.39 -11.00 7.62
N LEU A 105 6.26 -10.59 7.05
CA LEU A 105 5.05 -10.22 7.80
C LEU A 105 4.50 -11.40 8.61
N LEU A 106 4.42 -12.60 8.03
CA LEU A 106 3.96 -13.80 8.74
C LEU A 106 4.91 -14.20 9.90
N GLN A 107 6.22 -13.99 9.73
CA GLN A 107 7.21 -14.31 10.77
C GLN A 107 7.17 -13.36 11.97
N HIS A 108 6.94 -12.07 11.75
CA HIS A 108 6.94 -11.06 12.81
C HIS A 108 5.55 -10.90 13.47
N GLY A 109 4.50 -11.36 12.79
CA GLY A 109 3.12 -11.09 13.17
C GLY A 109 2.63 -9.76 12.62
N VAL A 110 1.31 -9.68 12.40
CA VAL A 110 0.64 -8.53 11.80
C VAL A 110 -0.53 -8.07 12.66
N GLY A 111 -0.80 -6.76 12.60
CA GLY A 111 -1.97 -6.14 13.21
C GLY A 111 -3.28 -6.47 12.49
N ASP A 112 -4.32 -5.71 12.84
CA ASP A 112 -5.67 -5.88 12.29
C ASP A 112 -5.77 -5.42 10.83
N LEU A 113 -4.97 -4.43 10.44
CA LEU A 113 -4.81 -3.95 9.06
C LEU A 113 -3.33 -3.95 8.68
N VAL A 114 -3.02 -4.51 7.50
CA VAL A 114 -1.70 -4.41 6.89
C VAL A 114 -1.73 -3.33 5.82
N VAL A 115 -0.71 -2.48 5.79
CA VAL A 115 -0.56 -1.46 4.74
C VAL A 115 0.75 -1.71 4.01
N LEU A 116 0.66 -1.84 2.69
CA LEU A 116 1.81 -2.00 1.81
C LEU A 116 2.00 -0.75 0.93
N PRO A 117 3.24 -0.46 0.48
CA PRO A 117 3.49 0.62 -0.45
C PRO A 117 2.80 0.36 -1.79
N ARG A 118 2.00 1.30 -2.30
CA ARG A 118 1.31 1.13 -3.59
C ARG A 118 2.29 0.90 -4.74
N VAL A 119 3.44 1.55 -4.69
CA VAL A 119 4.53 1.43 -5.68
C VAL A 119 5.01 0.00 -5.91
N MET A 120 4.79 -0.93 -4.97
CA MET A 120 5.06 -2.36 -5.19
C MET A 120 4.22 -2.96 -6.33
N PHE A 121 3.07 -2.37 -6.64
CA PHE A 121 2.07 -2.88 -7.57
C PHE A 121 1.84 -1.94 -8.75
N ASP A 122 2.82 -1.10 -9.07
CA ASP A 122 2.78 -0.19 -10.23
C ASP A 122 3.02 -0.91 -11.57
N HIS A 123 3.24 -2.24 -11.55
CA HIS A 123 3.19 -3.06 -12.76
C HIS A 123 1.84 -2.89 -13.47
N PRO A 124 1.78 -2.88 -14.82
CA PRO A 124 0.53 -2.77 -15.57
C PRO A 124 -0.56 -3.75 -15.14
N ASP A 125 -0.15 -4.95 -14.73
CA ASP A 125 -1.04 -6.02 -14.25
C ASP A 125 -1.40 -5.92 -12.76
N ARG A 126 -0.99 -4.85 -12.06
CA ARG A 126 -1.25 -4.61 -10.62
C ARG A 126 -0.76 -5.74 -9.70
N ILE A 127 0.42 -6.24 -10.02
CA ILE A 127 1.13 -7.32 -9.32
C ILE A 127 2.52 -6.84 -8.90
N ALA A 128 3.07 -7.48 -7.87
CA ALA A 128 4.49 -7.34 -7.52
C ALA A 128 5.38 -8.00 -8.59
N LEU A 129 6.70 -7.81 -8.48
CA LEU A 129 7.72 -8.33 -9.42
C LEU A 129 7.84 -9.86 -9.46
N ASP A 130 7.10 -10.57 -8.62
CA ASP A 130 7.02 -12.03 -8.52
C ASP A 130 5.57 -12.53 -8.66
N ASP A 131 4.74 -11.78 -9.40
CA ASP A 131 3.38 -12.13 -9.79
C ASP A 131 2.36 -12.26 -8.64
N ILE A 132 2.70 -11.76 -7.45
CA ILE A 132 1.77 -11.71 -6.30
C ILE A 132 0.92 -10.45 -6.39
N SER A 133 -0.40 -10.62 -6.41
CA SER A 133 -1.35 -9.51 -6.34
C SER A 133 -1.57 -9.03 -4.89
N PRO A 134 -2.09 -7.81 -4.66
CA PRO A 134 -2.51 -7.36 -3.34
C PRO A 134 -3.56 -8.29 -2.70
N GLN A 135 -4.47 -8.84 -3.51
CA GLN A 135 -5.48 -9.79 -3.04
C GLN A 135 -4.86 -11.13 -2.62
N ASP A 136 -3.84 -11.62 -3.33
CA ASP A 136 -3.09 -12.81 -2.90
C ASP A 136 -2.37 -12.57 -1.59
N ALA A 137 -1.78 -11.39 -1.40
CA ALA A 137 -1.13 -11.01 -0.15
C ALA A 137 -2.14 -10.96 1.01
N ALA A 138 -3.29 -10.30 0.83
CA ALA A 138 -4.37 -10.26 1.81
C ALA A 138 -4.86 -11.66 2.21
N ASN A 139 -5.08 -12.53 1.21
CA ASN A 139 -5.51 -13.92 1.42
C ASN A 139 -4.47 -14.75 2.19
N ARG A 140 -3.18 -14.60 1.87
CA ARG A 140 -2.09 -15.31 2.57
C ARG A 140 -1.91 -14.82 4.01
N LEU A 141 -2.03 -13.51 4.23
CA LEU A 141 -1.92 -12.89 5.56
C LEU A 141 -3.16 -13.11 6.43
N LYS A 142 -4.31 -13.44 5.81
CA LYS A 142 -5.62 -13.52 6.45
C LYS A 142 -6.00 -12.22 7.19
N ARG A 143 -5.63 -11.10 6.60
CA ARG A 143 -5.86 -9.76 7.12
C ARG A 143 -6.30 -8.82 6.00
N PRO A 144 -7.16 -7.83 6.30
CA PRO A 144 -7.35 -6.68 5.43
C PRO A 144 -6.01 -6.05 5.05
N LEU A 145 -5.89 -5.65 3.80
CA LEU A 145 -4.69 -5.06 3.22
C LEU A 145 -5.07 -3.77 2.48
N ALA A 146 -4.39 -2.67 2.79
CA ALA A 146 -4.49 -1.42 2.04
C ALA A 146 -3.19 -1.12 1.30
N LEU A 147 -3.29 -0.39 0.19
CA LEU A 147 -2.14 0.20 -0.49
C LEU A 147 -2.07 1.70 -0.20
N ALA A 148 -0.86 2.19 0.10
CA ALA A 148 -0.62 3.60 0.43
C ALA A 148 0.65 4.14 -0.23
N ASP A 149 0.63 5.40 -0.65
CA ASP A 149 1.81 6.22 -0.92
C ASP A 149 2.13 7.13 0.27
N THR A 150 1.11 7.64 0.94
CA THR A 150 1.22 8.66 1.99
C THR A 150 0.52 8.27 3.29
N MET A 151 0.66 9.09 4.34
CA MET A 151 -0.08 8.87 5.58
C MET A 151 -1.55 9.24 5.46
N GLY A 152 -1.94 10.07 4.49
CA GLY A 152 -3.34 10.30 4.12
C GLY A 152 -4.00 9.05 3.59
N ASP A 153 -3.33 8.27 2.74
CA ASP A 153 -3.85 6.96 2.31
C ASP A 153 -4.02 5.98 3.48
N VAL A 154 -3.09 6.00 4.44
CA VAL A 154 -3.19 5.22 5.69
C VAL A 154 -4.41 5.69 6.49
N TRP A 155 -4.60 7.00 6.62
CA TRP A 155 -5.75 7.59 7.31
C TRP A 155 -7.06 7.19 6.63
N ASP A 156 -7.17 7.35 5.31
CA ASP A 156 -8.32 6.96 4.51
C ASP A 156 -8.66 5.48 4.71
N ALA A 157 -7.65 4.60 4.79
CA ALA A 157 -7.89 3.19 5.08
C ALA A 157 -8.47 2.99 6.49
N VAL A 158 -7.94 3.70 7.50
CA VAL A 158 -8.43 3.65 8.88
C VAL A 158 -9.90 4.10 8.98
N ILE A 159 -10.29 5.18 8.29
CA ILE A 159 -11.64 5.73 8.31
C ILE A 159 -12.61 5.14 7.27
N GLY A 160 -12.18 4.07 6.57
CA GLY A 160 -13.01 3.35 5.61
C GLY A 160 -13.27 4.09 4.30
N GLN A 161 -12.45 5.09 3.95
CA GLN A 161 -12.55 5.85 2.71
C GLN A 161 -11.58 5.39 1.61
N SER A 162 -10.58 4.57 1.94
CA SER A 162 -9.62 4.05 0.96
C SER A 162 -10.31 3.23 -0.13
N GLN A 163 -9.99 3.55 -1.38
CA GLN A 163 -10.48 2.83 -2.57
C GLN A 163 -9.61 1.62 -2.95
N VAL A 164 -8.51 1.39 -2.23
CA VAL A 164 -7.49 0.40 -2.59
C VAL A 164 -7.27 -0.58 -1.43
N MET A 165 -8.39 -1.16 -0.98
CA MET A 165 -8.47 -2.13 0.12
C MET A 165 -8.83 -3.53 -0.40
N PHE A 166 -8.22 -4.54 0.19
CA PHE A 166 -8.36 -5.95 -0.14
C PHE A 166 -8.68 -6.73 1.13
N PHE A 167 -9.78 -7.45 1.15
CA PHE A 167 -10.20 -8.24 2.30
C PHE A 167 -9.85 -9.71 2.11
N PRO A 168 -9.48 -10.43 3.18
CA PRO A 168 -9.19 -11.85 3.07
C PRO A 168 -10.44 -12.62 2.63
N ASP A 169 -10.22 -13.73 1.93
CA ASP A 169 -11.24 -14.63 1.36
C ASP A 169 -12.02 -14.06 0.16
N ASP A 170 -11.76 -12.82 -0.25
CA ASP A 170 -12.18 -12.34 -1.57
C ASP A 170 -11.40 -13.05 -2.69
N LYS A 171 -12.09 -13.33 -3.79
CA LYS A 171 -11.44 -13.94 -4.96
C LYS A 171 -10.39 -12.98 -5.51
N PRO A 172 -9.17 -13.45 -5.83
CA PRO A 172 -8.22 -12.65 -6.62
C PRO A 172 -8.94 -12.16 -7.87
N GLN A 173 -8.93 -10.84 -8.11
CA GLN A 173 -9.40 -10.30 -9.38
C GLN A 173 -8.46 -10.88 -10.43
N GLY A 174 -8.94 -11.91 -11.12
CA GLY A 174 -8.12 -12.76 -11.96
C GLY A 174 -7.39 -11.93 -13.01
N THR A 175 -6.14 -12.31 -13.26
CA THR A 175 -5.38 -11.96 -14.47
C THR A 175 -6.35 -11.88 -15.65
N ILE A 176 -6.42 -10.70 -16.28
CA ILE A 176 -7.23 -10.49 -17.47
C ILE A 176 -6.83 -11.59 -18.45
N SER A 177 -7.73 -12.55 -18.67
CA SER A 177 -7.51 -13.59 -19.66
C SER A 177 -7.39 -12.89 -21.01
N LEU A 178 -6.18 -12.86 -21.57
CA LEU A 178 -5.91 -12.44 -22.94
C LEU A 178 -6.50 -13.48 -23.92
N ARG A 179 -7.82 -13.64 -23.92
CA ARG A 179 -8.59 -14.23 -25.00
C ARG A 179 -9.25 -13.08 -25.73
N MET A 180 -8.53 -12.47 -26.66
CA MET A 180 -9.02 -11.77 -27.86
C MET A 180 -7.84 -11.05 -28.53
N LEU A 181 -6.84 -11.78 -29.03
CA LEU A 181 -6.11 -11.38 -30.23
C LEU A 181 -5.36 -12.60 -30.77
N GLY A 182 -6.05 -13.39 -31.59
CA GLY A 182 -5.49 -14.61 -32.15
C GLY A 182 -6.53 -15.48 -32.81
N ASP A 183 -7.26 -14.94 -33.77
CA ASP A 183 -7.68 -15.75 -34.91
C ASP A 183 -7.74 -14.87 -36.15
N GLY A 184 -6.60 -14.79 -36.82
CA GLY A 184 -6.54 -14.46 -38.22
C GLY A 184 -6.24 -15.75 -38.96
N ASP A 185 -7.25 -16.42 -39.51
CA ASP A 185 -7.14 -17.00 -40.84
C ASP A 185 -8.51 -17.24 -41.46
N LYS A 186 -8.65 -16.68 -42.67
CA LYS A 186 -9.38 -17.19 -43.85
C LYS A 186 -10.76 -17.82 -43.64
N ASP A 187 -11.76 -17.15 -44.20
CA ASP A 187 -12.53 -17.78 -45.26
C ASP A 187 -12.94 -16.73 -46.31
N GLY A 188 -12.31 -16.85 -47.48
CA GLY A 188 -12.86 -16.30 -48.70
C GLY A 188 -13.92 -17.25 -49.22
N HIS A 189 -15.08 -16.73 -49.62
CA HIS A 189 -15.80 -17.32 -50.71
C HIS A 189 -16.57 -16.27 -51.49
N PHE A 190 -16.21 -16.19 -52.77
CA PHE A 190 -16.95 -15.56 -53.85
C PHE A 190 -18.38 -16.11 -53.90
N SER A 191 -19.36 -15.22 -54.00
CA SER A 191 -20.36 -15.13 -55.09
C SER A 191 -21.18 -13.86 -54.92
#